data_AF-A0A7X7R9E7-F1
#
_entry.id   AF-A0A7X7R9E7-F1
#
_cell.length_a   1.000
_cell.length_b   1.000
_cell.length_c   1.000
_cell.angle_alpha   90.00
_cell.angle_beta   90.00
_cell.angle_gamma   90.00
#
_symmetry.space_group_name_H-M   'P 1'
#
loop_
_entity.id
_entity.type
_entity.pdbx_description
1 polymer ?
#
loop_
_entity_poly.entity_id
_entity_poly.type
_entity_poly.pdbx_seq_one_letter_code
_entity_poly.pdbx_strand_id
1 'polypeptide(L)'
;LEIAKMRAARLLWWRIMKQFEPKNPKSMMLRTHSQTSGWSLTEQDPYNNVIRTTIEAMAAVFGGTQSLHTNALDEAIALPTEFSARIARNTQIVIQEETHICNVVDPWAGSYMMEKLTQDMADKAWSLIEEIEAMGGMTKAVESGWAKMKVEECAADKQARIDSGKDVIVGVNKYRLAKEDPIEILDIDNHVVREAQIERLARIRATRDQAAVDAALAALTACAKGGEGNLLALTVDAMRARATMGEVSDALEVVFGRYRANPQAVSGVYGAVVENDEDWKALKAEIETFVAEEGRRPRVMIAKLGQDGHDRGAKVVASAFADLGFDIDVGPLFQTPEEAARHAVENDVHAVGCSSLAAGHKTLVPAVIKGLKALGADDVIVFVGGVIPAQDYDALYKAGAKGIFGPGTPIPKAAREVLKQIRAARKAA
;
A
#
# COMPACT_ATOMS: atom_id res chain seq x y z
N LEU A 1 22.76 -2.79 -4.32
CA LEU A 1 21.78 -3.83 -3.94
C LEU A 1 20.94 -4.25 -5.16
N GLU A 2 20.18 -3.32 -5.77
CA GLU A 2 19.22 -3.65 -6.83
C GLU A 2 19.82 -4.29 -8.09
N ILE A 3 21.00 -3.82 -8.54
CA ILE A 3 21.72 -4.43 -9.69
C ILE A 3 22.02 -5.91 -9.39
N ALA A 4 22.60 -6.19 -8.22
CA ALA A 4 22.89 -7.55 -7.76
C ALA A 4 21.62 -8.40 -7.63
N LYS A 5 20.49 -7.82 -7.17
CA LYS A 5 19.18 -8.50 -7.07
C LYS A 5 18.72 -9.05 -8.40
N MET A 6 18.78 -8.25 -9.45
CA MET A 6 18.33 -8.68 -10.78
C MET A 6 19.25 -9.74 -11.38
N ARG A 7 20.57 -9.62 -11.17
CA ARG A 7 21.57 -10.62 -11.59
C ARG A 7 21.36 -11.95 -10.86
N ALA A 8 21.23 -11.92 -9.53
CA ALA A 8 20.99 -13.08 -8.68
C ALA A 8 19.65 -13.76 -9.01
N ALA A 9 18.57 -13.00 -9.22
CA ALA A 9 17.26 -13.55 -9.54
C ALA A 9 17.29 -14.38 -10.84
N ARG A 10 18.00 -13.93 -11.89
CA ARG A 10 18.16 -14.72 -13.13
C ARG A 10 18.90 -16.04 -12.88
N LEU A 11 19.96 -16.02 -12.08
CA LEU A 11 20.71 -17.22 -11.69
C LEU A 11 19.81 -18.21 -10.93
N LEU A 12 19.07 -17.73 -9.94
CA LEU A 12 18.19 -18.57 -9.13
C LEU A 12 17.04 -19.14 -9.96
N TRP A 13 16.42 -18.32 -10.82
CA TRP A 13 15.36 -18.79 -11.72
C TRP A 13 15.88 -19.88 -12.66
N TRP A 14 17.06 -19.69 -13.26
CA TRP A 14 17.69 -20.73 -14.07
C TRP A 14 17.90 -22.02 -13.26
N ARG A 15 18.38 -21.92 -12.01
CA ARG A 15 18.59 -23.07 -11.13
C ARG A 15 17.29 -23.82 -10.80
N ILE A 16 16.21 -23.08 -10.53
CA ILE A 16 14.87 -23.65 -10.27
C ILE A 16 14.35 -24.35 -11.53
N MET A 17 14.32 -23.62 -12.65
CA MET A 17 13.72 -24.13 -13.89
C MET A 17 14.47 -25.32 -14.48
N LYS A 18 15.78 -25.42 -14.27
CA LYS A 18 16.60 -26.54 -14.73
C LYS A 18 16.13 -27.89 -14.15
N GLN A 19 15.53 -27.90 -12.95
CA GLN A 19 15.02 -29.12 -12.30
C GLN A 19 13.85 -29.75 -13.05
N PHE A 20 13.14 -28.98 -13.88
CA PHE A 20 12.04 -29.46 -14.72
C PHE A 20 12.51 -30.00 -16.09
N GLU A 21 13.82 -30.11 -16.32
CA GLU A 21 14.43 -30.61 -17.56
C GLU A 21 13.84 -30.02 -18.87
N PRO A 22 13.68 -28.68 -18.96
CA PRO A 22 12.98 -28.07 -20.09
C PRO A 22 13.74 -28.29 -21.41
N LYS A 23 13.02 -28.66 -22.47
CA LYS A 23 13.62 -28.86 -23.81
C LYS A 23 13.92 -27.55 -24.54
N ASN A 24 13.17 -26.48 -24.25
CA ASN A 24 13.42 -25.16 -24.80
C ASN A 24 14.26 -24.33 -23.83
N PRO A 25 15.46 -23.85 -24.21
CA PRO A 25 16.31 -23.05 -23.32
C PRO A 25 15.64 -21.75 -22.86
N LYS A 26 14.66 -21.22 -23.63
CA LYS A 26 13.89 -20.03 -23.25
C LYS A 26 13.08 -20.23 -21.97
N SER A 27 12.74 -21.47 -21.60
CA SER A 27 12.00 -21.77 -20.36
C SER A 27 12.81 -21.41 -19.10
N MET A 28 14.14 -21.33 -19.19
CA MET A 28 15.02 -20.97 -18.08
C MET A 28 15.35 -19.45 -18.04
N MET A 29 14.81 -18.66 -18.97
CA MET A 29 15.05 -17.21 -19.01
C MET A 29 14.06 -16.47 -18.10
N LEU A 30 14.57 -15.79 -17.08
CA LEU A 30 13.79 -14.83 -16.31
C LEU A 30 13.76 -13.49 -17.07
N ARG A 31 12.58 -13.15 -17.61
CA ARG A 31 12.31 -11.85 -18.25
C ARG A 31 11.52 -11.00 -17.27
N THR A 32 11.97 -9.77 -17.04
CA THR A 32 11.45 -8.95 -15.94
C THR A 32 11.04 -7.55 -16.39
N HIS A 33 9.98 -7.06 -15.77
CA HIS A 33 9.63 -5.65 -15.71
C HIS A 33 10.22 -5.07 -14.43
N SER A 34 10.58 -3.79 -14.44
CA SER A 34 10.97 -3.07 -13.23
C SER A 34 10.19 -1.77 -13.14
N GLN A 35 9.78 -1.43 -11.92
CA GLN A 35 9.21 -0.14 -11.59
C GLN A 35 10.08 0.49 -10.51
N THR A 36 10.36 1.78 -10.64
CA THR A 36 11.01 2.57 -9.57
C THR A 36 10.13 2.56 -8.32
N SER A 37 10.70 2.74 -7.14
CA SER A 37 9.95 2.52 -5.89
C SER A 37 9.02 3.70 -5.61
N GLY A 38 7.69 3.54 -5.72
CA GLY A 38 6.76 4.62 -5.36
C GLY A 38 6.91 5.07 -3.90
N TRP A 39 7.23 4.12 -3.01
CA TRP A 39 7.47 4.40 -1.60
C TRP A 39 8.74 5.21 -1.30
N SER A 40 9.74 5.23 -2.20
CA SER A 40 10.95 6.04 -1.96
C SER A 40 10.72 7.53 -2.25
N LEU A 41 9.61 7.84 -2.93
CA LEU A 41 9.25 9.19 -3.32
C LEU A 41 8.54 9.91 -2.17
N THR A 42 8.80 11.20 -2.06
CA THR A 42 8.39 12.02 -0.91
C THR A 42 7.37 13.07 -1.34
N GLU A 43 6.42 13.35 -0.45
CA GLU A 43 5.51 14.50 -0.61
C GLU A 43 6.28 15.81 -0.48
N GLN A 44 7.18 15.88 0.50
CA GLN A 44 8.02 17.04 0.78
C GLN A 44 9.17 17.16 -0.23
N ASP A 45 9.48 18.38 -0.64
CA ASP A 45 10.50 18.71 -1.64
C ASP A 45 10.49 17.74 -2.85
N PRO A 46 9.36 17.67 -3.58
CA PRO A 46 9.07 16.58 -4.52
C PRO A 46 10.01 16.57 -5.74
N TYR A 47 10.71 17.66 -6.05
CA TYR A 47 11.69 17.67 -7.14
C TYR A 47 12.89 16.75 -6.88
N ASN A 48 13.20 16.45 -5.62
CA ASN A 48 14.17 15.40 -5.27
C ASN A 48 13.76 14.02 -5.82
N ASN A 49 12.46 13.79 -6.07
CA ASN A 49 11.96 12.54 -6.64
C ASN A 49 12.45 12.32 -8.08
N VAL A 50 12.75 13.38 -8.82
CA VAL A 50 13.37 13.28 -10.16
C VAL A 50 14.75 12.62 -10.05
N ILE A 51 15.54 13.03 -9.05
CA ILE A 51 16.88 12.49 -8.80
C ILE A 51 16.78 11.04 -8.31
N ARG A 52 15.88 10.76 -7.35
CA ARG A 52 15.64 9.39 -6.84
C ARG A 52 15.26 8.44 -7.96
N THR A 53 14.25 8.81 -8.74
CA THR A 53 13.75 8.01 -9.87
C THR A 53 14.83 7.79 -10.93
N THR A 54 15.68 8.78 -11.19
CA THR A 54 16.80 8.64 -12.13
C THR A 54 17.81 7.59 -11.66
N ILE A 55 18.20 7.62 -10.38
CA ILE A 55 19.13 6.64 -9.80
C ILE A 55 18.53 5.23 -9.81
N GLU A 56 17.24 5.12 -9.47
CA GLU A 56 16.52 3.84 -9.48
C GLU A 56 16.36 3.27 -10.89
N ALA A 57 16.07 4.13 -11.88
CA ALA A 57 16.03 3.77 -13.29
C ALA A 57 17.38 3.23 -13.77
N MET A 58 18.48 3.92 -13.44
CA MET A 58 19.83 3.44 -13.76
C MET A 58 20.13 2.08 -13.12
N ALA A 59 19.69 1.85 -11.88
CA ALA A 59 19.84 0.56 -11.23
C ALA A 59 19.09 -0.57 -11.95
N ALA A 60 17.86 -0.30 -12.43
CA ALA A 60 17.09 -1.25 -13.23
C ALA A 60 17.73 -1.53 -14.60
N VAL A 61 18.28 -0.51 -15.26
CA VAL A 61 18.98 -0.65 -16.54
C VAL A 61 20.27 -1.45 -16.37
N PHE A 62 21.13 -1.10 -15.41
CA PHE A 62 22.33 -1.88 -15.11
C PHE A 62 22.02 -3.30 -14.63
N GLY A 63 20.88 -3.50 -13.97
CA GLY A 63 20.38 -4.82 -13.61
C GLY A 63 19.90 -5.66 -14.80
N GLY A 64 19.78 -5.08 -16.00
CA GLY A 64 19.37 -5.78 -17.22
C GLY A 64 17.87 -6.05 -17.28
N THR A 65 17.03 -5.06 -16.98
CA THR A 65 15.57 -5.15 -17.12
C THR A 65 15.12 -5.21 -18.59
N GLN A 66 13.95 -5.78 -18.87
CA GLN A 66 13.39 -5.85 -20.24
C GLN A 66 12.36 -4.75 -20.51
N SER A 67 11.77 -4.18 -19.46
CA SER A 67 10.90 -3.00 -19.55
C SER A 67 10.95 -2.24 -18.22
N LEU A 68 10.77 -0.92 -18.28
CA LEU A 68 10.93 -0.04 -17.13
C LEU A 68 9.75 0.95 -17.02
N HIS A 69 9.22 1.06 -15.81
CA HIS A 69 8.34 2.14 -15.39
C HIS A 69 9.12 3.08 -14.46
N THR A 70 9.13 4.37 -14.80
CA THR A 70 9.66 5.45 -13.96
C THR A 70 8.48 6.22 -13.39
N ASN A 71 8.41 6.33 -12.06
CA ASN A 71 7.33 7.05 -11.40
C ASN A 71 7.50 8.55 -11.64
N ALA A 72 6.39 9.27 -11.49
CA ALA A 72 6.39 10.72 -11.58
C ALA A 72 6.79 11.35 -10.23
N LEU A 73 7.22 12.61 -10.27
CA LEU A 73 7.69 13.32 -9.06
C LEU A 73 6.58 13.57 -8.02
N ASP A 74 5.32 13.49 -8.42
CA ASP A 74 4.10 13.73 -7.65
C ASP A 74 3.43 12.44 -7.11
N GLU A 75 4.08 11.29 -7.28
CA GLU A 75 3.58 9.95 -6.86
C GLU A 75 3.09 9.87 -5.41
N ALA A 76 3.76 10.57 -4.49
CA ALA A 76 3.40 10.58 -3.06
C ALA A 76 2.22 11.52 -2.72
N ILE A 77 1.65 12.20 -3.72
CA ILE A 77 0.66 13.27 -3.57
C ILE A 77 -0.61 12.97 -4.37
N ALA A 78 -0.46 12.66 -5.66
CA ALA A 78 -1.56 12.45 -6.58
C ALA A 78 -1.13 11.59 -7.79
N LEU A 79 -2.05 11.38 -8.72
CA LEU A 79 -1.72 10.78 -10.01
C LEU A 79 -0.91 11.77 -10.86
N PRO A 80 -0.07 11.27 -11.80
CA PRO A 80 0.78 12.12 -12.61
C PRO A 80 0.02 13.14 -13.45
N THR A 81 0.50 14.39 -13.45
CA THR A 81 0.15 15.40 -14.45
C THR A 81 0.87 15.13 -15.78
N GLU A 82 0.48 15.83 -16.87
CA GLU A 82 1.22 15.75 -18.13
C GLU A 82 2.69 16.20 -17.97
N PHE A 83 2.92 17.21 -17.12
CA PHE A 83 4.25 17.72 -16.80
C PHE A 83 5.13 16.68 -16.10
N SER A 84 4.62 16.10 -15.00
CA SER A 84 5.40 15.13 -14.23
C SER A 84 5.59 13.81 -14.98
N ALA A 85 4.58 13.35 -15.74
CA ALA A 85 4.68 12.19 -16.62
C ALA A 85 5.69 12.39 -17.75
N ARG A 86 5.79 13.61 -18.31
CA ARG A 86 6.83 13.95 -19.30
C ARG A 86 8.23 13.79 -18.71
N ILE A 87 8.46 14.27 -17.49
CA ILE A 87 9.76 14.12 -16.81
C ILE A 87 10.07 12.64 -16.60
N ALA A 88 9.12 11.88 -16.05
CA ALA A 88 9.29 10.45 -15.80
C ALA A 88 9.67 9.67 -17.06
N ARG A 89 8.96 9.89 -18.18
CA ARG A 89 9.30 9.29 -19.48
C ARG A 89 10.68 9.75 -19.96
N ASN A 90 10.96 11.05 -19.90
CA ASN A 90 12.21 11.60 -20.39
C ASN A 90 13.43 11.12 -19.59
N THR A 91 13.29 10.77 -18.30
CA THR A 91 14.34 10.08 -17.54
C THR A 91 14.83 8.82 -18.28
N GLN A 92 13.92 8.02 -18.83
CA GLN A 92 14.29 6.82 -19.59
C GLN A 92 14.92 7.18 -20.95
N ILE A 93 14.37 8.17 -21.65
CA ILE A 93 14.87 8.62 -22.96
C ILE A 93 16.30 9.16 -22.83
N VAL A 94 16.56 10.02 -21.85
CA VAL A 94 17.91 10.56 -21.58
C VAL A 94 18.89 9.43 -21.27
N ILE A 95 18.48 8.44 -20.46
CA ILE A 95 19.31 7.25 -20.20
C ILE A 95 19.65 6.53 -21.51
N GLN A 96 18.68 6.31 -22.40
CA GLN A 96 18.88 5.61 -23.66
C GLN A 96 19.77 6.38 -24.64
N GLU A 97 19.50 7.67 -24.83
CA GLU A 97 20.02 8.46 -25.96
C GLU A 97 21.30 9.23 -25.60
N GLU A 98 21.49 9.61 -24.32
CA GLU A 98 22.56 10.55 -23.93
C GLU A 98 23.64 9.93 -23.04
N THR A 99 23.30 8.91 -22.23
CA THR A 99 24.26 8.38 -21.25
C THR A 99 25.20 7.30 -21.80
N HIS A 100 24.89 6.75 -22.98
CA HIS A 100 25.61 5.65 -23.62
C HIS A 100 25.71 4.34 -22.80
N ILE A 101 25.02 4.22 -21.66
CA ILE A 101 25.13 3.04 -20.79
C ILE A 101 24.56 1.76 -21.42
N CYS A 102 23.74 1.89 -22.47
CA CYS A 102 23.21 0.75 -23.23
C CYS A 102 24.21 0.12 -24.21
N ASN A 103 25.39 0.71 -24.41
CA ASN A 103 26.37 0.24 -25.40
C ASN A 103 27.14 -1.02 -24.96
N VAL A 104 27.08 -1.39 -23.67
CA VAL A 104 27.82 -2.53 -23.10
C VAL A 104 26.84 -3.45 -22.36
N VAL A 105 26.91 -4.75 -22.67
CA VAL A 105 26.12 -5.78 -21.97
C VAL A 105 26.70 -6.03 -20.59
N ASP A 106 25.86 -5.95 -19.55
CA ASP A 106 26.23 -6.11 -18.14
C ASP A 106 27.54 -5.38 -17.77
N PRO A 107 27.57 -4.03 -17.82
CA PRO A 107 28.82 -3.27 -17.66
C PRO A 107 29.47 -3.43 -16.27
N TRP A 108 28.77 -4.03 -15.30
CA TRP A 108 29.29 -4.35 -13.97
C TRP A 108 29.93 -5.75 -13.88
N ALA A 109 29.87 -6.56 -14.94
CA ALA A 109 30.48 -7.88 -14.98
C ALA A 109 31.98 -7.81 -14.66
N GLY A 110 32.42 -8.65 -13.72
CA GLY A 110 33.80 -8.68 -13.25
C GLY A 110 34.14 -7.68 -12.14
N SER A 111 33.23 -6.76 -11.77
CA SER A 111 33.41 -5.93 -10.59
C SER A 111 33.43 -6.79 -9.32
N TYR A 112 34.55 -6.81 -8.59
CA TYR A 112 34.72 -7.65 -7.39
C TYR A 112 33.59 -7.47 -6.38
N MET A 113 33.17 -6.21 -6.15
CA MET A 113 32.08 -5.90 -5.24
C MET A 113 30.74 -6.39 -5.78
N MET A 114 30.44 -6.14 -7.07
CA MET A 114 29.14 -6.52 -7.64
C MET A 114 28.98 -8.04 -7.72
N GLU A 115 30.04 -8.77 -8.08
CA GLU A 115 29.99 -10.24 -8.12
C GLU A 115 29.80 -10.83 -6.73
N LYS A 116 30.56 -10.35 -5.73
CA LYS A 116 30.39 -10.80 -4.35
C LYS A 116 28.99 -10.51 -3.83
N LEU A 117 28.48 -9.29 -4.03
CA LEU A 117 27.14 -8.91 -3.60
C LEU A 117 26.04 -9.72 -4.32
N THR A 118 26.25 -10.04 -5.60
CA THR A 118 25.33 -10.90 -6.37
C THR A 118 25.29 -12.31 -5.79
N GLN A 119 26.45 -12.89 -5.46
CA GLN A 119 26.53 -14.22 -4.84
C GLN A 119 25.90 -14.22 -3.44
N ASP A 120 26.25 -13.26 -2.58
CA ASP A 120 25.71 -13.18 -1.22
C ASP A 120 24.18 -13.03 -1.21
N MET A 121 23.63 -12.33 -2.21
CA MET A 121 22.19 -12.21 -2.38
C MET A 121 21.55 -13.50 -2.87
N ALA A 122 22.18 -14.18 -3.82
CA ALA A 122 21.71 -15.47 -4.32
C ALA A 122 21.65 -16.51 -3.19
N ASP A 123 22.68 -16.58 -2.35
CA ASP A 123 22.77 -17.52 -1.24
C ASP A 123 21.69 -17.26 -0.18
N LYS A 124 21.50 -15.99 0.21
CA LYS A 124 20.44 -15.61 1.17
C LYS A 124 19.04 -15.89 0.63
N ALA A 125 18.78 -15.53 -0.63
CA ALA A 125 17.48 -15.79 -1.24
C ALA A 125 17.22 -17.29 -1.43
N TRP A 126 18.26 -18.08 -1.74
CA TRP A 126 18.13 -19.53 -1.85
C TRP A 126 17.77 -20.19 -0.51
N SER A 127 18.39 -19.76 0.59
CA SER A 127 18.04 -20.25 1.94
C SER A 127 16.56 -19.99 2.28
N LEU A 128 16.02 -18.82 1.90
CA LEU A 128 14.60 -18.51 2.10
C LEU A 128 13.69 -19.35 1.20
N ILE A 129 14.11 -19.60 -0.04
CA ILE A 129 13.37 -20.49 -0.96
C ILE A 129 13.31 -21.90 -0.35
N GLU A 130 14.41 -22.42 0.20
CA GLU A 130 14.43 -23.75 0.85
C GLU A 130 13.53 -23.80 2.09
N GLU A 131 13.47 -22.75 2.90
CA GLU A 131 12.52 -22.64 4.01
C GLU A 131 11.07 -22.69 3.51
N ILE A 132 10.76 -21.97 2.43
CA ILE A 132 9.43 -21.96 1.82
C ILE A 132 9.05 -23.33 1.24
N GLU A 133 9.98 -24.01 0.56
CA GLU A 133 9.75 -25.36 0.06
C GLU A 133 9.53 -26.35 1.21
N ALA A 134 10.26 -26.21 2.33
CA ALA A 134 10.04 -27.03 3.53
C ALA A 134 8.67 -26.81 4.18
N MET A 135 8.09 -25.62 4.07
CA MET A 135 6.69 -25.34 4.47
C MET A 135 5.64 -25.94 3.50
N GLY A 136 6.08 -26.54 2.40
CA GLY A 136 5.22 -27.09 1.35
C GLY A 136 4.83 -26.09 0.28
N GLY A 137 5.68 -25.08 0.05
CA GLY A 137 5.58 -24.12 -1.04
C GLY A 137 4.93 -22.79 -0.66
N MET A 138 5.05 -21.81 -1.56
CA MET A 138 4.63 -20.43 -1.31
C MET A 138 3.14 -20.28 -0.98
N THR A 139 2.26 -21.12 -1.56
CA THR A 139 0.82 -21.10 -1.24
C THR A 139 0.56 -21.31 0.24
N LYS A 140 1.17 -22.35 0.84
CA LYS A 140 1.04 -22.62 2.28
C LYS A 140 1.68 -21.54 3.15
N ALA A 141 2.81 -20.98 2.70
CA ALA A 141 3.49 -19.88 3.40
C ALA A 141 2.67 -18.57 3.40
N VAL A 142 1.85 -18.35 2.37
CA VAL A 142 0.90 -17.22 2.32
C VAL A 142 -0.33 -17.49 3.18
N GLU A 143 -0.91 -18.70 3.09
CA GLU A 143 -2.07 -19.11 3.90
C GLU A 143 -1.77 -19.08 5.41
N SER A 144 -0.54 -19.44 5.82
CA SER A 144 -0.11 -19.38 7.21
C SER A 144 0.14 -17.95 7.73
N GLY A 145 0.19 -16.95 6.84
CA GLY A 145 0.53 -15.57 7.17
C GLY A 145 2.04 -15.29 7.31
N TRP A 146 2.90 -16.31 7.23
CA TRP A 146 4.35 -16.18 7.44
C TRP A 146 4.98 -15.15 6.49
N ALA A 147 4.67 -15.23 5.19
CA ALA A 147 5.28 -14.34 4.19
C ALA A 147 4.92 -12.87 4.43
N LYS A 148 3.67 -12.62 4.84
CA LYS A 148 3.16 -11.29 5.12
C LYS A 148 3.80 -10.71 6.39
N MET A 149 3.93 -11.51 7.44
CA MET A 149 4.59 -11.11 8.69
C MET A 149 6.04 -10.69 8.47
N LYS A 150 6.81 -11.46 7.67
CA LYS A 150 8.20 -11.12 7.34
C LYS A 150 8.34 -9.75 6.66
N VAL A 151 7.42 -9.42 5.75
CA VAL A 151 7.42 -8.11 5.07
C VAL A 151 7.03 -6.99 6.04
N GLU A 152 6.06 -7.24 6.92
CA GLU A 152 5.62 -6.28 7.93
C GLU A 152 6.70 -5.98 8.99
N GLU A 153 7.47 -7.00 9.42
CA GLU A 153 8.65 -6.86 10.27
C GLU A 153 9.68 -5.90 9.63
N CYS A 154 10.00 -6.10 8.34
CA CYS A 154 10.90 -5.20 7.61
C CYS A 154 10.34 -3.78 7.49
N ALA A 155 9.02 -3.63 7.31
CA ALA A 155 8.39 -2.31 7.21
C ALA A 155 8.44 -1.54 8.53
N ALA A 156 8.21 -2.23 9.66
CA ALA A 156 8.27 -1.66 11.00
C ALA A 156 9.71 -1.23 11.38
N ASP A 157 10.70 -2.10 11.15
CA ASP A 157 12.12 -1.74 11.35
C ASP A 157 12.52 -0.54 10.50
N LYS A 158 12.16 -0.56 9.21
CA LYS A 158 12.48 0.54 8.29
C LYS A 158 11.86 1.86 8.75
N GLN A 159 10.61 1.85 9.20
CA GLN A 159 9.96 3.07 9.68
C GLN A 159 10.63 3.58 10.95
N ALA A 160 10.95 2.71 11.90
CA ALA A 160 11.62 3.11 13.14
C ALA A 160 13.00 3.72 12.88
N ARG A 161 13.74 3.20 11.90
CA ARG A 161 15.02 3.78 11.46
C ARG A 161 14.86 5.16 10.81
N ILE A 162 13.79 5.39 10.06
CA ILE A 162 13.49 6.71 9.46
C ILE A 162 13.10 7.71 10.54
N ASP A 163 12.20 7.33 11.45
CA ASP A 163 11.66 8.20 12.49
C ASP A 163 12.75 8.58 13.52
N SER A 164 13.69 7.67 13.80
CA SER A 164 14.89 7.94 14.62
C SER A 164 16.01 8.66 13.88
N GLY A 165 15.85 8.96 12.59
CA GLY A 165 16.87 9.64 11.76
C GLY A 165 18.10 8.80 11.43
N LYS A 166 18.13 7.50 11.77
CA LYS A 166 19.19 6.55 11.39
C LYS A 166 19.26 6.39 9.86
N ASP A 167 18.09 6.34 9.22
CA ASP A 167 17.96 6.36 7.77
C ASP A 167 17.51 7.75 7.32
N VAL A 168 18.37 8.44 6.57
CA VAL A 168 18.11 9.80 6.11
C VAL A 168 17.18 9.80 4.89
N ILE A 169 16.15 10.65 4.95
CA ILE A 169 15.32 11.03 3.81
C ILE A 169 15.39 12.56 3.69
N VAL A 170 16.12 13.03 2.67
CA VAL A 170 16.29 14.46 2.35
C VAL A 170 14.92 15.10 2.07
N GLY A 171 14.66 16.25 2.69
CA GLY A 171 13.39 16.96 2.65
C GLY A 171 12.38 16.47 3.71
N VAL A 172 12.54 15.25 4.23
CA VAL A 172 11.54 14.64 5.14
C VAL A 172 12.00 14.56 6.58
N ASN A 173 13.18 14.00 6.90
CA ASN A 173 13.71 13.97 8.28
C ASN A 173 15.00 14.77 8.45
N LYS A 174 15.62 15.19 7.34
CA LYS A 174 16.82 16.03 7.32
C LYS A 174 16.75 16.99 6.15
N TYR A 175 17.31 18.19 6.33
CA TYR A 175 17.28 19.26 5.31
C TYR A 175 15.85 19.65 4.91
N ARG A 176 14.95 19.77 5.89
CA ARG A 176 13.56 20.16 5.68
C ARG A 176 13.49 21.60 5.19
N LEU A 177 12.60 21.88 4.24
CA LEU A 177 12.22 23.24 3.91
C LEU A 177 11.42 23.85 5.06
N ALA A 178 11.55 25.17 5.25
CA ALA A 178 10.72 25.88 6.23
C ALA A 178 9.26 25.97 5.76
N LYS A 179 9.05 25.98 4.44
CA LYS A 179 7.75 26.01 3.78
C LYS A 179 7.86 25.26 2.45
N GLU A 180 6.93 24.36 2.19
CA GLU A 180 6.81 23.67 0.91
C GLU A 180 6.18 24.58 -0.14
N ASP A 181 6.66 24.49 -1.38
CA ASP A 181 6.04 25.17 -2.53
C ASP A 181 4.81 24.39 -3.02
N PRO A 182 3.74 25.07 -3.46
CA PRO A 182 2.59 24.41 -4.02
C PRO A 182 2.97 23.71 -5.33
N ILE A 183 2.44 22.50 -5.52
CA ILE A 183 2.57 21.75 -6.77
C ILE A 183 1.20 21.56 -7.40
N GLU A 184 1.15 21.67 -8.73
CA GLU A 184 -0.05 21.34 -9.49
C GLU A 184 -0.26 19.82 -9.45
N ILE A 185 -1.46 19.42 -9.05
CA ILE A 185 -1.85 18.01 -8.94
C ILE A 185 -3.04 17.71 -9.83
N LEU A 186 -3.12 16.46 -10.30
CA LEU A 186 -4.29 15.99 -11.03
C LEU A 186 -5.44 15.72 -10.04
N ASP A 187 -6.43 16.60 -10.02
CA ASP A 187 -7.69 16.36 -9.30
C ASP A 187 -8.70 15.65 -10.21
N ILE A 188 -9.29 14.56 -9.70
CA ILE A 188 -10.28 13.77 -10.42
C ILE A 188 -11.63 13.94 -9.73
N ASP A 189 -12.56 14.57 -10.44
CA ASP A 189 -13.95 14.63 -10.01
C ASP A 189 -14.61 13.24 -10.12
N ASN A 190 -14.65 12.54 -9.00
CA ASN A 190 -15.23 11.21 -8.90
C ASN A 190 -16.76 11.20 -9.09
N HIS A 191 -17.46 12.32 -8.89
CA HIS A 191 -18.91 12.43 -9.09
C HIS A 191 -19.22 12.37 -10.58
N VAL A 192 -18.53 13.19 -11.38
CA VAL A 192 -18.68 13.21 -12.85
C VAL A 192 -18.34 11.85 -13.45
N VAL A 193 -17.22 11.25 -13.01
CA VAL A 193 -16.83 9.91 -13.49
C VAL A 193 -17.89 8.87 -13.13
N ARG A 194 -18.37 8.86 -11.88
CA ARG A 194 -19.38 7.89 -11.43
C ARG A 194 -20.69 8.03 -12.21
N GLU A 195 -21.19 9.25 -12.36
CA GLU A 195 -22.44 9.51 -13.09
C GLU A 195 -22.34 9.05 -14.55
N ALA A 196 -21.24 9.38 -15.23
CA ALA A 196 -21.00 8.94 -16.60
C ALA A 196 -20.92 7.40 -16.71
N GLN A 197 -20.31 6.71 -15.74
CA GLN A 197 -20.27 5.24 -15.75
C GLN A 197 -21.64 4.61 -15.46
N ILE A 198 -22.43 5.18 -14.56
CA ILE A 198 -23.81 4.72 -14.29
C ILE A 198 -24.66 4.84 -15.55
N GLU A 199 -24.59 5.97 -16.26
CA GLU A 199 -25.32 6.17 -17.52
C GLU A 199 -24.90 5.14 -18.58
N ARG A 200 -23.59 4.90 -18.74
CA ARG A 200 -23.08 3.89 -19.68
C ARG A 200 -23.57 2.48 -19.32
N LEU A 201 -23.57 2.13 -18.04
CA LEU A 201 -24.08 0.84 -17.57
C LEU A 201 -25.58 0.70 -17.81
N ALA A 202 -26.37 1.75 -17.54
CA ALA A 202 -27.81 1.76 -17.81
C ALA A 202 -28.08 1.56 -19.31
N ARG A 203 -27.34 2.25 -20.19
CA ARG A 203 -27.46 2.10 -21.64
C ARG A 203 -27.08 0.69 -22.11
N ILE A 204 -25.98 0.13 -21.62
CA ILE A 204 -25.56 -1.23 -22.00
C ILE A 204 -26.62 -2.24 -21.56
N ARG A 205 -27.11 -2.16 -20.32
CA ARG A 205 -28.15 -3.07 -19.81
C ARG A 205 -29.46 -2.95 -20.58
N ALA A 206 -29.84 -1.75 -21.02
CA ALA A 206 -31.06 -1.52 -21.80
C ALA A 206 -31.00 -2.04 -23.25
N THR A 207 -29.79 -2.17 -23.82
CA THR A 207 -29.60 -2.45 -25.26
C THR A 207 -29.03 -3.83 -25.56
N ARG A 208 -28.51 -4.55 -24.56
CA ARG A 208 -27.94 -5.88 -24.74
C ARG A 208 -29.00 -6.97 -24.88
N ASP A 209 -28.62 -8.08 -25.51
CA ASP A 209 -29.42 -9.30 -25.48
C ASP A 209 -29.30 -9.94 -24.09
N GLN A 210 -30.33 -9.75 -23.26
CA GLN A 210 -30.32 -10.23 -21.88
C GLN A 210 -30.30 -11.77 -21.80
N ALA A 211 -30.97 -12.47 -22.71
CA ALA A 211 -30.98 -13.93 -22.71
C ALA A 211 -29.59 -14.50 -23.04
N ALA A 212 -28.88 -13.87 -23.97
CA ALA A 212 -27.49 -14.24 -24.29
C ALA A 212 -26.54 -14.00 -23.09
N VAL A 213 -26.72 -12.89 -22.37
CA VAL A 213 -25.93 -12.61 -21.15
C VAL A 213 -26.20 -13.66 -20.07
N ASP A 214 -27.47 -13.92 -19.78
CA ASP A 214 -27.86 -14.87 -18.74
C ASP A 214 -27.31 -16.28 -19.04
N ALA A 215 -27.40 -16.71 -20.31
CA ALA A 215 -26.84 -17.98 -20.75
C ALA A 215 -25.31 -18.04 -20.59
N ALA A 216 -24.59 -16.96 -20.93
CA ALA A 216 -23.14 -16.90 -20.80
C ALA A 216 -22.69 -16.90 -19.33
N LEU A 217 -23.38 -16.18 -18.46
CA LEU A 217 -23.11 -16.16 -17.01
C LEU A 217 -23.42 -17.51 -16.37
N ALA A 218 -24.52 -18.17 -16.76
CA ALA A 218 -24.85 -19.51 -16.28
C ALA A 218 -23.79 -20.55 -16.70
N ALA A 219 -23.28 -20.45 -17.93
CA ALA A 219 -22.19 -21.31 -18.40
C ALA A 219 -20.89 -21.10 -17.59
N LEU A 220 -20.57 -19.84 -17.24
CA LEU A 220 -19.44 -19.52 -16.35
C LEU A 220 -19.59 -20.18 -14.98
N THR A 221 -20.75 -20.03 -14.34
CA THR A 221 -21.02 -20.66 -13.03
C THR A 221 -20.98 -22.18 -13.11
N ALA A 222 -21.52 -22.78 -14.18
CA ALA A 222 -21.48 -24.23 -14.39
C ALA A 222 -20.04 -24.74 -14.57
N CYS A 223 -19.22 -24.03 -15.35
CA CYS A 223 -17.79 -24.33 -15.53
C CYS A 223 -17.03 -24.22 -14.21
N ALA A 224 -17.27 -23.16 -13.43
CA ALA A 224 -16.66 -22.98 -12.11
C ALA A 224 -17.01 -24.13 -11.14
N LYS A 225 -18.24 -24.64 -11.19
CA LYS A 225 -18.70 -25.75 -10.35
C LYS A 225 -18.20 -27.11 -10.79
N GLY A 226 -18.22 -27.39 -12.10
CA GLY A 226 -17.90 -28.70 -12.67
C GLY A 226 -16.43 -28.91 -13.00
N GLY A 227 -15.65 -27.83 -13.16
CA GLY A 227 -14.26 -27.89 -13.61
C GLY A 227 -14.07 -28.23 -15.09
N GLU A 228 -15.16 -28.41 -15.84
CA GLU A 228 -15.12 -28.68 -17.29
C GLU A 228 -15.20 -27.38 -18.09
N GLY A 229 -14.26 -27.21 -19.03
CA GLY A 229 -14.18 -26.02 -19.90
C GLY A 229 -13.07 -25.06 -19.50
N ASN A 230 -13.12 -23.83 -20.03
CA ASN A 230 -12.12 -22.79 -19.77
C ASN A 230 -12.81 -21.48 -19.36
N LEU A 231 -12.57 -21.04 -18.12
CA LEU A 231 -13.19 -19.84 -17.56
C LEU A 231 -12.87 -18.57 -18.37
N LEU A 232 -11.66 -18.46 -18.92
CA LEU A 232 -11.29 -17.29 -19.73
C LEU A 232 -12.05 -17.26 -21.06
N ALA A 233 -12.17 -18.40 -21.74
CA ALA A 233 -12.94 -18.50 -22.98
C ALA A 233 -14.42 -18.10 -22.75
N LEU A 234 -15.03 -18.64 -21.69
CA LEU A 234 -16.41 -18.30 -21.32
C LEU A 234 -16.55 -16.83 -20.87
N THR A 235 -15.52 -16.27 -20.23
CA THR A 235 -15.51 -14.84 -19.89
C THR A 235 -15.49 -13.98 -21.15
N VAL A 236 -14.69 -14.34 -22.17
CA VAL A 236 -14.69 -13.65 -23.47
C VAL A 236 -16.08 -13.69 -24.11
N ASP A 237 -16.78 -14.83 -24.03
CA ASP A 237 -18.14 -14.96 -24.55
C ASP A 237 -19.14 -14.09 -23.77
N ALA A 238 -19.06 -14.07 -22.43
CA ALA A 238 -19.88 -13.20 -21.60
C ALA A 238 -19.65 -11.70 -21.88
N MET A 239 -18.38 -11.28 -21.98
CA MET A 239 -18.03 -9.90 -22.35
C MET A 239 -18.52 -9.56 -23.76
N ARG A 240 -18.47 -10.52 -24.70
CA ARG A 240 -19.03 -10.35 -26.05
C ARG A 240 -20.56 -10.18 -25.99
N ALA A 241 -21.26 -10.88 -25.10
CA ALA A 241 -22.68 -10.69 -24.84
C ALA A 241 -23.02 -9.37 -24.10
N ARG A 242 -21.99 -8.60 -23.67
CA ARG A 242 -22.12 -7.37 -22.87
C ARG A 242 -22.56 -7.63 -21.43
N ALA A 243 -22.15 -8.76 -20.87
CA ALA A 243 -22.04 -8.90 -19.43
C ALA A 243 -21.03 -7.86 -18.89
N THR A 244 -21.31 -7.36 -17.69
CA THR A 244 -20.41 -6.43 -16.99
C THR A 244 -19.33 -7.20 -16.23
N MET A 245 -18.24 -6.52 -15.87
CA MET A 245 -17.21 -7.07 -15.01
C MET A 245 -17.79 -7.59 -13.69
N GLY A 246 -18.67 -6.82 -13.06
CA GLY A 246 -19.34 -7.22 -11.82
C GLY A 246 -20.16 -8.50 -11.99
N GLU A 247 -21.00 -8.60 -13.03
CA GLU A 247 -21.81 -9.80 -13.27
C GLU A 247 -20.96 -11.06 -13.51
N VAL A 248 -19.83 -10.93 -14.22
CA VAL A 248 -18.91 -12.05 -14.41
C VAL A 248 -18.23 -12.46 -13.10
N SER A 249 -17.80 -11.48 -12.29
CA SER A 249 -17.23 -11.76 -10.96
C SER A 249 -18.26 -12.42 -10.04
N ASP A 250 -19.50 -11.91 -10.00
CA ASP A 250 -20.59 -12.43 -9.18
C ASP A 250 -20.95 -13.88 -9.60
N ALA A 251 -20.95 -14.17 -10.91
CA ALA A 251 -21.22 -15.52 -11.42
C ALA A 251 -20.18 -16.56 -10.94
N LEU A 252 -18.92 -16.15 -10.76
CA LEU A 252 -17.86 -17.00 -10.20
C LEU A 252 -17.91 -17.03 -8.66
N GLU A 253 -18.29 -15.92 -8.04
CA GLU A 253 -18.45 -15.79 -6.58
C GLU A 253 -19.47 -16.79 -6.03
N VAL A 254 -20.54 -17.13 -6.79
CA VAL A 254 -21.51 -18.18 -6.39
C VAL A 254 -20.83 -19.49 -6.01
N VAL A 255 -19.71 -19.85 -6.66
CA VAL A 255 -18.98 -21.10 -6.40
C VAL A 255 -17.78 -20.88 -5.48
N PHE A 256 -17.01 -19.82 -5.70
CA PHE A 256 -15.72 -19.62 -5.01
C PHE A 256 -15.82 -18.77 -3.73
N GLY A 257 -16.91 -18.01 -3.57
CA GLY A 257 -17.06 -17.02 -2.49
C GLY A 257 -16.07 -15.86 -2.59
N ARG A 258 -15.95 -15.10 -1.49
CA ARG A 258 -14.96 -14.02 -1.33
C ARG A 258 -13.96 -14.37 -0.26
N TYR A 259 -12.68 -14.18 -0.57
CA TYR A 259 -11.61 -14.30 0.40
C TYR A 259 -11.75 -13.22 1.49
N ARG A 260 -11.59 -13.62 2.75
CA ARG A 260 -11.53 -12.71 3.90
C ARG A 260 -10.19 -12.91 4.60
N ALA A 261 -9.36 -11.87 4.57
CA ALA A 261 -8.09 -11.88 5.29
C ALA A 261 -8.35 -11.74 6.80
N ASN A 262 -7.62 -12.50 7.61
CA ASN A 262 -7.57 -12.25 9.05
C ASN A 262 -6.53 -11.16 9.33
N PRO A 263 -6.89 -10.00 9.90
CA PRO A 263 -5.91 -8.97 10.22
C PRO A 263 -5.02 -9.46 11.36
N GLN A 264 -3.75 -9.67 11.07
CA GLN A 264 -2.69 -9.80 12.07
C GLN A 264 -1.82 -8.55 12.00
N ALA A 265 -1.39 -8.06 13.17
CA ALA A 265 -0.42 -6.99 13.29
C ALA A 265 0.81 -7.51 14.03
N VAL A 266 1.98 -7.11 13.55
CA VAL A 266 3.26 -7.36 14.23
C VAL A 266 3.33 -6.48 15.49
N SER A 267 3.95 -6.97 16.56
CA SER A 267 4.23 -6.20 17.78
C SER A 267 5.68 -6.40 18.21
N GLY A 268 6.25 -5.39 18.88
CA GLY A 268 7.58 -5.39 19.47
C GLY A 268 8.71 -5.00 18.53
N VAL A 269 8.45 -4.88 17.23
CA VAL A 269 9.50 -4.61 16.23
C VAL A 269 9.87 -3.13 16.19
N TYR A 270 8.87 -2.24 16.17
CA TYR A 270 9.14 -0.80 16.12
C TYR A 270 9.81 -0.35 17.42
N GLY A 271 9.24 -0.75 18.57
CA GLY A 271 9.71 -0.40 19.90
C GLY A 271 11.16 -0.82 20.15
N ALA A 272 11.58 -1.99 19.65
CA ALA A 272 12.97 -2.47 19.81
C ALA A 272 14.02 -1.54 19.17
N VAL A 273 13.67 -0.80 18.11
CA VAL A 273 14.61 0.09 17.41
C VAL A 273 14.75 1.45 18.11
N VAL A 274 13.70 1.89 18.82
CA VAL A 274 13.59 3.21 19.46
C VAL A 274 13.51 3.16 21.00
N GLU A 275 13.73 2.00 21.62
CA GLU A 275 13.60 1.80 23.08
C GLU A 275 14.44 2.77 23.92
N ASN A 276 15.57 3.21 23.38
CA ASN A 276 16.52 4.10 24.05
C ASN A 276 16.29 5.57 23.72
N ASP A 277 15.29 5.90 22.89
CA ASP A 277 14.92 7.27 22.56
C ASP A 277 14.17 7.91 23.74
N GLU A 278 14.62 9.09 24.16
CA GLU A 278 14.03 9.80 25.30
C GLU A 278 12.62 10.34 25.00
N ASP A 279 12.33 10.74 23.75
CA ASP A 279 10.98 11.16 23.35
C ASP A 279 10.01 9.98 23.41
N TRP A 280 10.47 8.79 23.03
CA TRP A 280 9.71 7.54 23.14
C TRP A 280 9.39 7.17 24.59
N LYS A 281 10.38 7.23 25.48
CA LYS A 281 10.19 6.95 26.92
C LYS A 281 9.23 7.96 27.56
N ALA A 282 9.36 9.25 27.23
CA ALA A 282 8.47 10.29 27.71
C ALA A 282 7.02 10.04 27.26
N LEU A 283 6.80 9.70 25.99
CA LEU A 283 5.48 9.41 25.46
C LEU A 283 4.85 8.15 26.12
N LYS A 284 5.64 7.11 26.40
CA LYS A 284 5.16 5.96 27.19
C LYS A 284 4.70 6.39 28.59
N ALA A 285 5.45 7.25 29.27
CA ALA A 285 5.05 7.76 30.58
C ALA A 285 3.77 8.61 30.52
N GLU A 286 3.56 9.39 29.46
CA GLU A 286 2.32 10.15 29.23
C GLU A 286 1.09 9.23 29.05
N ILE A 287 1.28 8.06 28.40
CA ILE A 287 0.24 7.05 28.21
C ILE A 287 -0.06 6.33 29.52
N GLU A 288 0.95 5.95 30.30
CA GLU A 288 0.72 5.34 31.62
C GLU A 288 0.04 6.33 32.59
N THR A 289 0.33 7.63 32.46
CA THR A 289 -0.42 8.68 33.17
C THR A 289 -1.89 8.70 32.74
N PHE A 290 -2.17 8.59 31.43
CA PHE A 290 -3.55 8.49 30.93
C PHE A 290 -4.26 7.25 31.50
N VAL A 291 -3.58 6.10 31.56
CA VAL A 291 -4.13 4.87 32.15
C VAL A 291 -4.47 5.07 33.63
N ALA A 292 -3.61 5.75 34.39
CA ALA A 292 -3.85 6.05 35.78
C ALA A 292 -5.04 7.03 35.99
N GLU A 293 -5.25 7.97 35.06
CA GLU A 293 -6.35 8.95 35.09
C GLU A 293 -7.69 8.33 34.67
N GLU A 294 -7.71 7.53 33.60
CA GLU A 294 -8.95 7.04 32.94
C GLU A 294 -9.29 5.59 33.29
N GLY A 295 -8.39 4.85 33.95
CA GLY A 295 -8.57 3.45 34.31
C GLY A 295 -8.48 2.46 33.14
N ARG A 296 -8.16 2.94 31.93
CA ARG A 296 -7.96 2.12 30.72
C ARG A 296 -6.94 2.75 29.77
N ARG A 297 -6.39 1.96 28.85
CA ARG A 297 -5.46 2.44 27.81
C ARG A 297 -6.20 3.29 26.77
N PRO A 298 -5.51 4.25 26.12
CA PRO A 298 -6.09 4.95 24.98
C PRO A 298 -6.30 3.93 23.87
N ARG A 299 -7.56 3.76 23.46
CA ARG A 299 -8.00 2.77 22.48
C ARG A 299 -8.26 3.41 21.12
N VAL A 300 -7.59 2.95 20.07
CA VAL A 300 -7.68 3.52 18.72
C VAL A 300 -7.99 2.41 17.71
N MET A 301 -9.03 2.63 16.90
CA MET A 301 -9.30 1.78 15.73
C MET A 301 -8.63 2.36 14.49
N ILE A 302 -7.83 1.57 13.78
CA ILE A 302 -7.32 1.93 12.46
C ILE A 302 -8.27 1.39 11.39
N ALA A 303 -8.92 2.29 10.65
CA ALA A 303 -9.94 1.95 9.67
C ALA A 303 -9.42 2.00 8.23
N LYS A 304 -9.79 0.98 7.43
CA LYS A 304 -9.57 0.92 5.98
C LYS A 304 -10.93 0.96 5.28
N LEU A 305 -11.21 2.09 4.66
CA LEU A 305 -12.53 2.40 4.09
C LEU A 305 -12.54 2.22 2.57
N GLY A 306 -13.66 1.72 2.05
CA GLY A 306 -13.82 1.50 0.61
C GLY A 306 -12.83 0.47 0.07
N GLN A 307 -12.57 0.46 -1.25
CA GLN A 307 -11.74 -0.57 -1.88
C GLN A 307 -10.22 -0.37 -1.72
N ASP A 308 -9.79 0.48 -0.77
CA ASP A 308 -8.38 0.79 -0.54
C ASP A 308 -7.66 -0.37 0.16
N GLY A 309 -6.81 -1.08 -0.60
CA GLY A 309 -6.01 -2.20 -0.11
C GLY A 309 -4.65 -1.82 0.52
N HIS A 310 -4.28 -0.53 0.55
CA HIS A 310 -2.98 -0.12 1.10
C HIS A 310 -2.96 -0.25 2.64
N ASP A 311 -2.29 -1.27 3.18
CA ASP A 311 -2.28 -1.55 4.61
C ASP A 311 -0.92 -1.30 5.30
N ARG A 312 0.16 -1.04 4.57
CA ARG A 312 1.49 -0.81 5.16
C ARG A 312 1.48 0.28 6.23
N GLY A 313 1.02 1.50 5.88
CA GLY A 313 1.00 2.63 6.82
C GLY A 313 0.11 2.34 8.03
N ALA A 314 -1.09 1.81 7.78
CA ALA A 314 -2.03 1.41 8.82
C ALA A 314 -1.41 0.41 9.83
N LYS A 315 -0.67 -0.58 9.33
CA LYS A 315 -0.07 -1.62 10.16
C LYS A 315 1.16 -1.19 10.93
N VAL A 316 2.02 -0.37 10.32
CA VAL A 316 3.18 0.18 11.02
C VAL A 316 2.72 1.13 12.13
N VAL A 317 1.70 1.96 11.88
CA VAL A 317 1.07 2.79 12.92
C VAL A 317 0.46 1.93 14.01
N ALA A 318 -0.31 0.90 13.65
CA ALA A 318 -0.92 -0.02 14.62
C ALA A 318 0.14 -0.70 15.51
N SER A 319 1.19 -1.25 14.90
CA SER A 319 2.30 -1.91 15.58
C SER A 319 3.01 -0.96 16.55
N ALA A 320 3.37 0.23 16.08
CA ALA A 320 4.10 1.20 16.89
C ALA A 320 3.25 1.82 18.00
N PHE A 321 1.96 2.05 17.78
CA PHE A 321 1.05 2.52 18.82
C PHE A 321 0.83 1.44 19.89
N ALA A 322 0.71 0.16 19.49
CA ALA A 322 0.68 -0.95 20.44
C ALA A 322 1.98 -1.01 21.27
N ASP A 323 3.13 -0.85 20.63
CA ASP A 323 4.43 -0.81 21.32
C ASP A 323 4.57 0.38 22.30
N LEU A 324 3.84 1.48 22.08
CA LEU A 324 3.72 2.63 22.99
C LEU A 324 2.78 2.37 24.17
N GLY A 325 1.86 1.41 24.06
CA GLY A 325 0.89 1.08 25.09
C GLY A 325 -0.54 1.57 24.80
N PHE A 326 -0.89 1.88 23.55
CA PHE A 326 -2.28 2.01 23.13
C PHE A 326 -2.93 0.63 22.97
N ASP A 327 -4.24 0.57 23.20
CA ASP A 327 -5.05 -0.56 22.74
C ASP A 327 -5.43 -0.31 21.27
N ILE A 328 -5.06 -1.22 20.37
CA ILE A 328 -5.25 -1.02 18.93
C ILE A 328 -6.17 -2.07 18.32
N ASP A 329 -7.23 -1.60 17.67
CA ASP A 329 -8.09 -2.42 16.83
C ASP A 329 -7.76 -2.16 15.36
N VAL A 330 -7.34 -3.20 14.64
CA VAL A 330 -7.12 -3.09 13.19
C VAL A 330 -8.40 -3.51 12.48
N GLY A 331 -9.10 -2.53 11.89
CA GLY A 331 -10.30 -2.78 11.09
C GLY A 331 -9.99 -3.69 9.89
N PRO A 332 -10.93 -4.57 9.49
CA PRO A 332 -10.77 -5.35 8.28
C PRO A 332 -10.64 -4.44 7.05
N LEU A 333 -10.06 -4.98 5.97
CA LEU A 333 -10.07 -4.30 4.68
C LEU A 333 -11.50 -4.19 4.15
N PHE A 334 -11.73 -3.16 3.34
CA PHE A 334 -12.96 -2.97 2.57
C PHE A 334 -14.22 -2.64 3.35
N GLN A 335 -14.07 -2.04 4.54
CA GLN A 335 -15.23 -1.58 5.31
C GLN A 335 -15.94 -0.42 4.62
N THR A 336 -17.25 -0.45 4.68
CA THR A 336 -18.08 0.75 4.48
C THR A 336 -17.91 1.72 5.66
N PRO A 337 -18.19 3.02 5.47
CA PRO A 337 -18.21 3.98 6.56
C PRO A 337 -19.14 3.56 7.72
N GLU A 338 -20.29 2.95 7.40
CA GLU A 338 -21.27 2.49 8.36
C GLU A 338 -20.76 1.30 9.18
N GLU A 339 -20.09 0.34 8.55
CA GLU A 339 -19.45 -0.78 9.25
C GLU A 339 -18.30 -0.32 10.14
N ALA A 340 -17.47 0.62 9.66
CA ALA A 340 -16.38 1.17 10.46
C ALA A 340 -16.89 1.94 11.68
N ALA A 341 -17.93 2.78 11.52
CA ALA A 341 -18.56 3.49 12.63
C ALA A 341 -19.16 2.52 13.66
N ARG A 342 -19.90 1.49 13.20
CA ARG A 342 -20.44 0.46 14.10
C ARG A 342 -19.34 -0.25 14.87
N HIS A 343 -18.29 -0.67 14.18
CA HIS A 343 -17.17 -1.40 14.77
C HIS A 343 -16.42 -0.55 15.82
N ALA A 344 -16.29 0.76 15.58
CA ALA A 344 -15.71 1.69 16.53
C ALA A 344 -16.56 1.82 17.82
N VAL A 345 -17.88 1.92 17.68
CA VAL A 345 -18.82 2.00 18.81
C VAL A 345 -18.88 0.70 19.60
N GLU A 346 -18.95 -0.44 18.93
CA GLU A 346 -18.99 -1.77 19.57
C GLU A 346 -17.72 -2.06 20.39
N ASN A 347 -16.58 -1.48 19.99
CA ASN A 347 -15.32 -1.61 20.72
C ASN A 347 -15.04 -0.48 21.72
N ASP A 348 -15.95 0.48 21.88
CA ASP A 348 -15.78 1.63 22.79
C ASP A 348 -14.41 2.33 22.59
N VAL A 349 -14.05 2.59 21.34
CA VAL A 349 -12.77 3.21 21.01
C VAL A 349 -12.80 4.71 21.30
N HIS A 350 -11.66 5.28 21.70
CA HIS A 350 -11.56 6.73 21.90
C HIS A 350 -11.38 7.47 20.57
N ALA A 351 -10.77 6.81 19.58
CA ALA A 351 -10.52 7.40 18.29
C ALA A 351 -10.55 6.39 17.14
N VAL A 352 -10.87 6.89 15.95
CA VAL A 352 -10.78 6.19 14.67
C VAL A 352 -9.75 6.89 13.78
N GLY A 353 -8.67 6.18 13.44
CA GLY A 353 -7.70 6.60 12.44
C GLY A 353 -8.07 6.07 11.05
N CYS A 354 -8.64 6.93 10.20
CA CYS A 354 -8.95 6.59 8.80
C CYS A 354 -7.68 6.63 7.95
N SER A 355 -7.12 5.46 7.60
CA SER A 355 -5.96 5.38 6.72
C SER A 355 -6.43 5.33 5.26
N SER A 356 -6.26 6.42 4.52
CA SER A 356 -6.73 6.61 3.15
C SER A 356 -5.59 6.92 2.19
N LEU A 357 -5.39 6.06 1.19
CA LEU A 357 -4.35 6.21 0.17
C LEU A 357 -4.92 6.09 -1.25
N ALA A 358 -6.24 6.07 -1.39
CA ALA A 358 -6.95 5.86 -2.66
C ALA A 358 -7.92 7.01 -3.00
N ALA A 359 -7.62 8.22 -2.51
CA ALA A 359 -8.39 9.46 -2.78
C ALA A 359 -9.89 9.43 -2.40
N GLY A 360 -10.33 8.48 -1.58
CA GLY A 360 -11.73 8.37 -1.12
C GLY A 360 -12.08 9.26 0.09
N HIS A 361 -11.10 9.97 0.66
CA HIS A 361 -11.21 10.66 1.95
C HIS A 361 -12.31 11.71 1.99
N LYS A 362 -12.53 12.49 0.91
CA LYS A 362 -13.57 13.53 0.86
C LYS A 362 -14.99 12.99 0.95
N THR A 363 -15.20 11.72 0.65
CA THR A 363 -16.52 11.08 0.70
C THR A 363 -16.64 10.17 1.93
N LEU A 364 -15.62 9.34 2.17
CA LEU A 364 -15.70 8.26 3.17
C LEU A 364 -15.49 8.77 4.60
N VAL A 365 -14.60 9.74 4.83
CA VAL A 365 -14.35 10.27 6.18
C VAL A 365 -15.56 11.03 6.73
N PRO A 366 -16.20 11.96 5.98
CA PRO A 366 -17.42 12.60 6.46
C PRO A 366 -18.54 11.61 6.74
N ALA A 367 -18.63 10.53 5.96
CA ALA A 367 -19.61 9.46 6.16
C ALA A 367 -19.36 8.69 7.47
N VAL A 368 -18.11 8.39 7.83
CA VAL A 368 -17.77 7.77 9.13
C VAL A 368 -18.17 8.68 10.28
N ILE A 369 -17.81 9.97 10.21
CA ILE A 369 -18.14 10.96 11.26
C ILE A 369 -19.66 11.05 11.44
N LYS A 370 -20.41 11.13 10.33
CA LYS A 370 -21.88 11.12 10.37
C LYS A 370 -22.43 9.81 10.94
N GLY A 371 -21.82 8.67 10.61
CA GLY A 371 -22.18 7.36 11.14
C GLY A 371 -21.99 7.27 12.66
N LEU A 372 -20.85 7.72 13.19
CA LEU A 372 -20.57 7.79 14.63
C LEU A 372 -21.61 8.64 15.36
N LYS A 373 -21.91 9.83 14.82
CA LYS A 373 -22.95 10.72 15.35
C LYS A 373 -24.33 10.07 15.37
N ALA A 374 -24.70 9.39 14.29
CA ALA A 374 -25.99 8.70 14.21
C ALA A 374 -26.12 7.56 15.24
N LEU A 375 -24.99 6.98 15.67
CA LEU A 375 -24.91 5.96 16.71
C LEU A 375 -24.76 6.54 18.12
N GLY A 376 -24.75 7.87 18.28
CA GLY A 376 -24.62 8.55 19.58
C GLY A 376 -23.20 8.60 20.13
N ALA A 377 -22.19 8.36 19.30
CA ALA A 377 -20.78 8.32 19.67
C ALA A 377 -20.03 9.58 19.19
N ASP A 378 -20.60 10.75 19.49
CA ASP A 378 -20.05 12.07 19.10
C ASP A 378 -18.70 12.38 19.79
N ASP A 379 -18.37 11.67 20.87
CA ASP A 379 -17.11 11.79 21.60
C ASP A 379 -15.93 11.07 20.93
N VAL A 380 -16.21 10.14 20.01
CA VAL A 380 -15.17 9.38 19.29
C VAL A 380 -14.46 10.27 18.28
N ILE A 381 -13.15 10.39 18.44
CA ILE A 381 -12.34 11.31 17.65
C ILE A 381 -11.91 10.70 16.32
N VAL A 382 -12.10 11.40 15.21
CA VAL A 382 -11.67 10.93 13.87
C VAL A 382 -10.40 11.63 13.42
N PHE A 383 -9.39 10.83 13.05
CA PHE A 383 -8.18 11.26 12.38
C PHE A 383 -8.15 10.74 10.95
N VAL A 384 -7.40 11.41 10.08
CA VAL A 384 -7.15 10.95 8.71
C VAL A 384 -5.66 10.85 8.49
N GLY A 385 -5.19 9.78 7.85
CA GLY A 385 -3.79 9.66 7.46
C GLY A 385 -3.62 8.95 6.13
N GLY A 386 -2.45 9.09 5.52
CA GLY A 386 -2.18 8.58 4.17
C GLY A 386 -2.02 9.72 3.16
N VAL A 387 -2.22 9.42 1.87
CA VAL A 387 -1.99 10.37 0.77
C VAL A 387 -3.20 11.30 0.65
N ILE A 388 -3.08 12.48 1.25
CA ILE A 388 -4.14 13.48 1.33
C ILE A 388 -3.57 14.80 0.83
N PRO A 389 -4.02 15.34 -0.31
CA PRO A 389 -3.56 16.63 -0.79
C PRO A 389 -3.87 17.76 0.21
N ALA A 390 -2.93 18.68 0.40
CA ALA A 390 -3.08 19.80 1.33
C ALA A 390 -4.35 20.64 1.07
N GLN A 391 -4.78 20.76 -0.20
CA GLN A 391 -6.00 21.48 -0.59
C GLN A 391 -7.29 20.87 -0.02
N ASP A 392 -7.28 19.59 0.36
CA ASP A 392 -8.44 18.91 0.92
C ASP A 392 -8.53 19.02 2.45
N TYR A 393 -7.49 19.55 3.12
CA TYR A 393 -7.39 19.56 4.58
C TYR A 393 -8.54 20.36 5.21
N ASP A 394 -8.80 21.57 4.70
CA ASP A 394 -9.87 22.44 5.20
C ASP A 394 -11.25 21.76 5.11
N ALA A 395 -11.50 21.00 4.05
CA ALA A 395 -12.76 20.27 3.89
C ALA A 395 -12.89 19.15 4.92
N LEU A 396 -11.81 18.40 5.18
CA LEU A 396 -11.79 17.33 6.19
C LEU A 396 -11.92 17.87 7.62
N TYR A 397 -11.26 18.97 7.95
CA TYR A 397 -11.42 19.63 9.25
C TYR A 397 -12.86 20.14 9.45
N LYS A 398 -13.45 20.77 8.44
CA LYS A 398 -14.87 21.20 8.47
C LYS A 398 -15.83 20.02 8.60
N ALA A 399 -15.48 18.86 8.04
CA ALA A 399 -16.25 17.64 8.19
C ALA A 399 -16.14 17.01 9.60
N GLY A 400 -15.16 17.41 10.40
CA GLY A 400 -15.02 17.01 11.81
C GLY A 400 -13.75 16.24 12.15
N ALA A 401 -12.82 16.03 11.19
CA ALA A 401 -11.52 15.43 11.49
C ALA A 401 -10.74 16.30 12.50
N LYS A 402 -10.05 15.68 13.46
CA LYS A 402 -9.25 16.39 14.49
C LYS A 402 -7.77 16.46 14.17
N GLY A 403 -7.30 15.67 13.23
CA GLY A 403 -5.91 15.70 12.77
C GLY A 403 -5.74 14.98 11.45
N ILE A 404 -4.75 15.44 10.68
CA ILE A 404 -4.38 14.87 9.39
C ILE A 404 -2.88 14.53 9.42
N PHE A 405 -2.54 13.29 9.05
CA PHE A 405 -1.18 12.74 9.08
C PHE A 405 -0.75 12.28 7.67
N GLY A 406 -0.09 13.17 6.92
CA GLY A 406 0.42 12.89 5.57
C GLY A 406 1.70 12.03 5.55
N PRO A 407 2.18 11.64 4.36
CA PRO A 407 3.47 10.97 4.15
C PRO A 407 4.61 11.65 4.92
N GLY A 408 5.47 10.85 5.55
CA GLY A 408 6.62 11.36 6.32
C GLY A 408 6.29 11.85 7.74
N THR A 409 5.04 11.75 8.20
CA THR A 409 4.69 12.01 9.60
C THR A 409 5.40 11.02 10.53
N PRO A 410 6.24 11.48 11.48
CA PRO A 410 6.83 10.58 12.48
C PRO A 410 5.76 10.03 13.41
N ILE A 411 5.79 8.73 13.66
CA ILE A 411 4.78 8.04 14.47
C ILE A 411 4.69 8.57 15.90
N PRO A 412 5.79 8.85 16.63
CA PRO A 412 5.71 9.42 17.98
C PRO A 412 4.97 10.78 18.01
N LYS A 413 5.15 11.59 16.96
CA LYS A 413 4.45 12.87 16.81
C LYS A 413 2.95 12.65 16.59
N ALA A 414 2.58 11.67 15.75
CA ALA A 414 1.18 11.34 15.52
C ALA A 414 0.51 10.82 16.81
N ALA A 415 1.17 9.89 17.52
CA ALA A 415 0.66 9.33 18.77
C ALA A 415 0.43 10.40 19.86
N ARG A 416 1.35 11.36 19.99
CA ARG A 416 1.19 12.50 20.92
C ARG A 416 -0.01 13.37 20.59
N GLU A 417 -0.21 13.71 19.31
CA GLU A 417 -1.38 14.50 18.89
C GLU A 417 -2.69 13.72 19.08
N VAL A 418 -2.68 12.40 18.80
CA VAL A 418 -3.83 11.53 19.07
C VAL A 418 -4.19 11.53 20.55
N LEU A 419 -3.22 11.29 21.43
CA LEU A 419 -3.43 11.29 22.89
C LEU A 419 -3.97 12.63 23.39
N LYS A 420 -3.41 13.73 22.88
CA LYS A 420 -3.83 15.10 23.24
C LYS A 420 -5.29 15.37 22.87
N GLN A 421 -5.72 15.00 21.66
CA GLN A 421 -7.10 15.21 21.22
C GLN A 421 -8.09 14.29 21.94
N ILE A 422 -7.70 13.05 22.26
CA ILE A 422 -8.50 12.16 23.11
C ILE A 422 -8.73 12.81 24.49
N ARG A 423 -7.66 13.30 25.14
CA ARG A 423 -7.78 14.01 26.42
C ARG A 423 -8.64 15.28 26.31
N ALA A 424 -8.54 16.03 25.20
CA ALA A 424 -9.33 17.24 24.99
C ALA A 424 -10.83 16.94 24.84
N ALA A 425 -11.20 15.88 24.13
CA ALA A 425 -12.58 15.45 23.96
C ALA A 425 -13.21 15.03 25.29
N ARG A 426 -12.45 14.30 26.12
CA ARG A 426 -12.90 13.83 27.44
C ARG A 426 -13.07 14.95 28.47
N LYS A 427 -12.31 16.04 28.36
CA LYS A 427 -12.52 17.24 29.19
C LYS A 427 -13.76 18.05 28.79
N ALA A 428 -14.28 17.84 27.58
CA ALA A 428 -15.43 18.58 27.04
C ALA A 428 -16.76 17.82 27.20
N ALA A 429 -16.71 16.51 27.42
CA ALA A 429 -17.83 15.66 27.82
C ALA A 429 -18.04 15.71 29.33
#